data_AF-A0A9X9T9E2-F1
#
_entry.id   AF-A0A9X9T9E2-F1
#
_cell.length_a   1.000
_cell.length_b   1.000
_cell.length_c   1.000
_cell.angle_alpha   90.00
_cell.angle_beta   90.00
_cell.angle_gamma   90.00
#
_symmetry.space_group_name_H-M   'P 1'
#
loop_
_entity.id
_entity.type
_entity.pdbx_description
1 polymer ?
#
loop_
_entity_poly.entity_id
_entity_poly.type
_entity_poly.pdbx_seq_one_letter_code
_entity_poly.pdbx_strand_id
1 'polypeptide(L)'
;MKNYIFIMVFEQRKEIIQKIENLRNSKVITYVVTSRPNINTMMDRKDLREFYRHLEAFSDNDVEKIDLFIYSHGGDSVVGWALVNLIREYSNKFAVLVPYSAFSCATSVAVGADEIVMSKLGTLGPIDPKVSNEFNPERNGAQIPISVEDIGGYISLLKDKFDMRDEELLSKLAEILSKDVRPLALGNAYRQYIKAREDARKLLELHMDPINDRNTIDRIIETLVEKLYSHSHHVNRKEAKNLGLKVQYSEEFKDENDNLSNLMWDLYLDYEAELQLSRPYVDELPEGTNTKCEIPTKYIESVNNSSVFVIEQEWINKGFQEGAKVSNTNNGPGVFIPPSTLIPIPVRGQLVQMNNLVYEKRETTYWKSV
;
A
#
# COMPACT_ATOMS: atom_id res chain seq x y z
N MET A 1 23.40 -17.74 15.53
CA MET A 1 23.09 -18.04 14.12
C MET A 1 22.28 -19.33 14.04
N LYS A 2 20.96 -19.20 14.11
CA LYS A 2 19.95 -20.17 13.63
C LYS A 2 18.69 -19.35 13.34
N ASN A 3 18.74 -18.53 12.30
CA ASN A 3 17.55 -17.85 11.77
C ASN A 3 16.97 -18.73 10.67
N TYR A 4 16.32 -19.82 11.07
CA TYR A 4 15.25 -20.33 10.24
C TYR A 4 14.00 -19.63 10.77
N ILE A 5 13.63 -18.51 10.15
CA ILE A 5 12.26 -18.03 10.31
C ILE A 5 11.43 -19.10 9.60
N PHE A 6 10.80 -19.98 10.38
CA PHE A 6 9.92 -21.00 9.86
C PHE A 6 8.67 -20.27 9.38
N ILE A 7 8.48 -20.21 8.06
CA ILE A 7 7.26 -19.67 7.46
C ILE A 7 6.11 -20.56 7.91
N MET A 8 5.14 -19.95 8.57
CA MET A 8 3.96 -20.61 9.07
C MET A 8 3.02 -20.96 7.92
N VAL A 9 2.45 -22.15 8.01
CA VAL A 9 1.28 -22.50 7.19
C VAL A 9 0.04 -21.75 7.72
N PHE A 10 -0.98 -21.61 6.88
CA PHE A 10 -2.20 -20.89 7.25
C PHE A 10 -2.81 -21.36 8.58
N GLU A 11 -2.83 -22.67 8.86
CA GLU A 11 -3.34 -23.19 10.15
C GLU A 11 -2.61 -22.63 11.38
N GLN A 12 -1.30 -22.39 11.29
CA GLN A 12 -0.52 -21.79 12.39
C GLN A 12 -0.81 -20.28 12.53
N ARG A 13 -0.95 -19.54 11.42
CA ARG A 13 -1.38 -18.14 11.47
C ARG A 13 -2.78 -18.02 12.04
N LYS A 14 -3.69 -18.92 11.66
CA LYS A 14 -5.06 -19.01 12.17
C LYS A 14 -5.11 -19.17 13.68
N GLU A 15 -4.22 -19.97 14.28
CA GLU A 15 -4.10 -20.05 15.75
C GLU A 15 -3.75 -18.69 16.37
N ILE A 16 -2.81 -17.95 15.79
CA ILE A 16 -2.44 -16.60 16.26
C ILE A 16 -3.62 -15.63 16.08
N ILE A 17 -4.27 -15.65 14.92
CA ILE A 17 -5.45 -14.82 14.64
C ILE A 17 -6.55 -15.10 15.67
N GLN A 18 -6.83 -16.37 15.99
CA GLN A 18 -7.84 -16.74 16.98
C GLN A 18 -7.48 -16.26 18.40
N LYS A 19 -6.20 -16.28 18.77
CA LYS A 19 -5.75 -15.69 20.04
C LYS A 19 -5.96 -14.19 20.09
N ILE A 20 -5.70 -13.48 18.97
CA ILE A 20 -6.00 -12.05 18.84
C ILE A 20 -7.51 -11.82 18.99
N GLU A 21 -8.36 -12.60 18.30
CA GLU A 21 -9.82 -12.54 18.43
C GLU A 21 -10.27 -12.67 19.90
N ASN A 22 -9.69 -13.63 20.64
CA ASN A 22 -10.04 -13.89 22.03
C ASN A 22 -9.62 -12.74 22.96
N LEU A 23 -8.39 -12.22 22.83
CA LEU A 23 -7.90 -11.09 23.64
C LEU A 23 -8.70 -9.80 23.38
N ARG A 24 -9.22 -9.65 22.17
CA ARG A 24 -9.88 -8.43 21.70
C ARG A 24 -11.39 -8.49 21.74
N ASN A 25 -11.94 -9.69 21.95
CA ASN A 25 -13.36 -9.99 21.82
C ASN A 25 -13.92 -9.43 20.51
N SER A 26 -13.26 -9.78 19.41
CA SER A 26 -13.55 -9.29 18.06
C SER A 26 -13.35 -10.40 17.04
N LYS A 27 -13.87 -10.21 15.82
CA LYS A 27 -13.38 -10.93 14.64
C LYS A 27 -12.17 -10.23 14.06
N VAL A 28 -11.25 -11.00 13.48
CA VAL A 28 -10.01 -10.47 12.93
C VAL A 28 -9.91 -10.79 11.44
N ILE A 29 -9.59 -9.76 10.66
CA ILE A 29 -9.13 -9.90 9.27
C ILE A 29 -7.72 -9.32 9.20
N THR A 30 -6.79 -10.07 8.62
CA THR A 30 -5.45 -9.56 8.27
C THR A 30 -5.48 -9.01 6.86
N TYR A 31 -4.74 -7.94 6.63
CA TYR A 31 -4.52 -7.37 5.31
C TYR A 31 -3.10 -6.88 5.19
N VAL A 32 -2.30 -7.68 4.50
CA VAL A 32 -0.86 -7.46 4.36
C VAL A 32 -0.54 -7.31 2.88
N VAL A 33 -0.02 -6.15 2.52
CA VAL A 33 0.40 -5.83 1.15
C VAL A 33 1.91 -5.77 1.12
N THR A 34 2.51 -6.40 0.11
CA THR A 34 3.97 -6.43 -0.04
C THR A 34 4.55 -5.02 -0.14
N SER A 35 5.67 -4.82 0.55
CA SER A 35 6.57 -3.69 0.41
C SER A 35 7.90 -4.10 -0.25
N ARG A 36 7.96 -5.33 -0.79
CA ARG A 36 9.17 -5.89 -1.36
C ARG A 36 9.65 -5.03 -2.54
N PRO A 37 10.90 -4.54 -2.51
CA PRO A 37 11.42 -3.71 -3.60
C PRO A 37 11.35 -4.45 -4.94
N ASN A 38 11.08 -3.73 -6.03
CA ASN A 38 10.86 -4.24 -7.39
C ASN A 38 9.55 -5.03 -7.62
N ILE A 39 8.65 -5.11 -6.63
CA ILE A 39 7.27 -5.57 -6.82
C ILE A 39 6.32 -4.38 -6.66
N ASN A 40 5.58 -4.05 -7.73
CA ASN A 40 4.66 -2.91 -7.76
C ASN A 40 3.22 -3.34 -7.43
N THR A 41 3.02 -3.97 -6.28
CA THR A 41 1.68 -4.34 -5.80
C THR A 41 1.27 -3.40 -4.67
N MET A 42 0.04 -2.89 -4.73
CA MET A 42 -0.51 -1.90 -3.78
C MET A 42 -1.96 -2.25 -3.44
N MET A 43 -2.56 -1.58 -2.46
CA MET A 43 -4.00 -1.67 -2.22
C MET A 43 -4.78 -1.25 -3.48
N ASP A 44 -5.70 -2.09 -3.94
CA ASP A 44 -6.50 -1.81 -5.13
C ASP A 44 -7.95 -2.30 -5.01
N ARG A 45 -8.80 -1.91 -5.96
CA ARG A 45 -10.25 -2.17 -5.89
C ARG A 45 -10.62 -3.65 -5.95
N LYS A 46 -9.76 -4.52 -6.46
CA LYS A 46 -9.99 -5.98 -6.47
C LYS A 46 -9.97 -6.54 -5.07
N ASP A 47 -9.28 -5.88 -4.15
CA ASP A 47 -9.17 -6.30 -2.75
C ASP A 47 -10.55 -6.25 -2.06
N LEU A 48 -11.42 -5.29 -2.43
CA LEU A 48 -12.77 -5.14 -1.85
C LEU A 48 -13.65 -6.38 -2.03
N ARG A 49 -13.55 -7.05 -3.19
CA ARG A 49 -14.31 -8.28 -3.47
C ARG A 49 -13.85 -9.43 -2.59
N GLU A 50 -12.55 -9.51 -2.32
CA GLU A 50 -12.02 -10.53 -1.41
C GLU A 50 -12.39 -10.21 0.03
N PHE A 51 -12.30 -8.96 0.47
CA PHE A 51 -12.81 -8.57 1.78
C PHE A 51 -14.27 -8.96 1.98
N TYR A 52 -15.13 -8.71 0.99
CA TYR A 52 -16.52 -9.15 1.02
C TYR A 52 -16.64 -10.67 1.28
N ARG A 53 -15.84 -11.49 0.60
CA ARG A 53 -15.80 -12.96 0.83
C ARG A 53 -15.41 -13.34 2.26
N HIS A 54 -14.46 -12.63 2.87
CA HIS A 54 -14.05 -12.88 4.26
C HIS A 54 -15.11 -12.42 5.27
N LEU A 55 -15.77 -11.29 5.01
CA LEU A 55 -16.83 -10.75 5.85
C LEU A 55 -18.08 -11.63 5.81
N GLU A 56 -18.52 -12.07 4.63
CA GLU A 56 -19.64 -13.01 4.47
C GLU A 56 -19.40 -14.37 5.15
N ALA A 57 -18.14 -14.74 5.36
CA ALA A 57 -17.80 -15.98 6.05
C ALA A 57 -17.96 -15.87 7.57
N PHE A 58 -18.12 -14.68 8.14
CA PHE A 58 -18.53 -14.54 9.53
C PHE A 58 -20.01 -14.90 9.63
N SER A 59 -20.28 -16.05 10.25
CA SER A 59 -21.57 -16.76 10.20
C SER A 59 -22.76 -16.01 10.80
N ASP A 60 -22.51 -14.94 11.56
CA ASP A 60 -23.52 -14.11 12.19
C ASP A 60 -23.33 -12.67 11.68
N ASN A 61 -24.34 -12.12 10.99
CA ASN A 61 -24.32 -10.73 10.50
C ASN A 61 -24.26 -9.67 11.63
N ASP A 62 -24.32 -10.08 12.90
CA ASP A 62 -24.21 -9.23 14.09
C ASP A 62 -22.82 -9.36 14.74
N VAL A 63 -21.75 -9.12 13.98
CA VAL A 63 -20.40 -9.06 14.57
C VAL A 63 -20.27 -7.76 15.37
N GLU A 64 -20.22 -7.84 16.70
CA GLU A 64 -20.10 -6.64 17.53
C GLU A 64 -18.84 -5.82 17.22
N LYS A 65 -17.71 -6.49 16.94
CA LYS A 65 -16.42 -5.83 16.68
C LYS A 65 -15.60 -6.55 15.63
N ILE A 66 -15.09 -5.81 14.64
CA ILE A 66 -14.07 -6.28 13.70
C ILE A 66 -12.77 -5.51 13.91
N ASP A 67 -11.68 -6.25 14.07
CA ASP A 67 -10.32 -5.75 14.12
C ASP A 67 -9.62 -6.05 12.78
N LEU A 68 -9.21 -5.03 12.06
CA LEU A 68 -8.40 -5.17 10.85
C LEU A 68 -6.92 -5.03 11.19
N PHE A 69 -6.18 -6.13 11.12
CA PHE A 69 -4.72 -6.10 11.18
C PHE A 69 -4.16 -5.65 9.84
N ILE A 70 -3.46 -4.51 9.80
CA ILE A 70 -3.03 -3.91 8.53
C ILE A 70 -1.52 -3.65 8.47
N TYR A 71 -0.91 -4.11 7.39
CA TYR A 71 0.42 -3.67 6.95
C TYR A 71 0.36 -3.31 5.47
N SER A 72 0.56 -2.03 5.15
CA SER A 72 0.51 -1.57 3.77
C SER A 72 1.11 -0.17 3.61
N HIS A 73 1.75 0.07 2.47
CA HIS A 73 2.24 1.40 2.07
C HIS A 73 1.24 2.18 1.19
N GLY A 74 -0.01 1.74 1.14
CA GLY A 74 -1.10 2.43 0.46
C GLY A 74 -1.45 1.85 -0.90
N GLY A 75 -2.01 2.69 -1.77
CA GLY A 75 -2.52 2.30 -3.07
C GLY A 75 -3.64 3.22 -3.54
N ASP A 76 -4.65 2.67 -4.22
CA ASP A 76 -5.80 3.44 -4.70
C ASP A 76 -6.56 4.05 -3.51
N SER A 77 -6.60 5.39 -3.45
CA SER A 77 -7.31 6.18 -2.43
C SER A 77 -8.78 5.78 -2.25
N VAL A 78 -9.44 5.27 -3.29
CA VAL A 78 -10.86 4.85 -3.21
C VAL A 78 -11.06 3.64 -2.31
N VAL A 79 -10.03 2.80 -2.17
CA VAL A 79 -10.11 1.58 -1.35
C VAL A 79 -10.32 1.94 0.12
N GLY A 80 -9.70 3.02 0.62
CA GLY A 80 -9.79 3.38 2.04
C GLY A 80 -11.23 3.66 2.48
N TRP A 81 -11.93 4.54 1.76
CA TRP A 81 -13.34 4.83 2.03
C TRP A 81 -14.24 3.60 1.87
N ALA A 82 -14.08 2.88 0.75
CA ALA A 82 -14.94 1.74 0.43
C ALA A 82 -14.75 0.59 1.44
N LEU A 83 -13.52 0.32 1.86
CA LEU A 83 -13.20 -0.76 2.80
C LEU A 83 -13.75 -0.47 4.19
N VAL A 84 -13.60 0.76 4.70
CA VAL A 84 -14.13 1.14 6.01
C VAL A 84 -15.65 1.02 6.05
N ASN A 85 -16.34 1.53 5.04
CA ASN A 85 -17.80 1.40 4.95
C ASN A 85 -18.21 -0.07 4.85
N LEU A 86 -17.53 -0.85 4.00
CA LEU A 86 -17.82 -2.28 3.86
C LEU A 86 -17.68 -3.02 5.20
N ILE A 87 -16.61 -2.81 5.97
CA ILE A 87 -16.44 -3.48 7.27
C ILE A 87 -17.52 -3.05 8.27
N ARG A 88 -17.94 -1.77 8.24
CA ARG A 88 -18.99 -1.23 9.12
C ARG A 88 -20.39 -1.74 8.78
N GLU A 89 -20.64 -2.23 7.56
CA GLU A 89 -21.90 -2.94 7.23
C GLU A 89 -22.02 -4.29 7.95
N TYR A 90 -20.89 -4.87 8.39
CA TYR A 90 -20.84 -6.15 9.09
C TYR A 90 -20.51 -6.00 10.57
N SER A 91 -20.30 -4.77 11.08
CA SER A 91 -19.91 -4.59 12.48
C SER A 91 -20.33 -3.27 13.12
N ASN A 92 -20.65 -3.33 14.41
CA ASN A 92 -21.00 -2.15 15.21
C ASN A 92 -19.75 -1.30 15.55
N LYS A 93 -18.62 -1.97 15.77
CA LYS A 93 -17.33 -1.34 16.08
C LYS A 93 -16.26 -1.85 15.14
N PHE A 94 -15.46 -0.93 14.66
CA PHE A 94 -14.33 -1.19 13.79
C PHE A 94 -13.05 -0.67 14.43
N ALA A 95 -12.05 -1.55 14.60
CA ALA A 95 -10.72 -1.14 15.02
C ALA A 95 -9.65 -1.56 14.00
N VAL A 96 -8.53 -0.85 14.00
CA VAL A 96 -7.38 -1.18 13.16
C VAL A 96 -6.17 -1.50 14.04
N LEU A 97 -5.57 -2.66 13.81
CA LEU A 97 -4.35 -3.11 14.48
C LEU A 97 -3.15 -2.82 13.57
N VAL A 98 -2.25 -1.95 14.04
CA VAL A 98 -1.05 -1.55 13.29
C VAL A 98 0.20 -2.19 13.94
N PRO A 99 0.67 -3.35 13.45
CA PRO A 99 1.87 -4.01 13.96
C PRO A 99 3.14 -3.24 13.63
N TYR A 100 3.17 -2.54 12.49
CA TYR A 100 4.36 -1.82 12.04
C TYR A 100 4.04 -0.61 11.17
N SER A 101 3.52 -0.79 9.95
CA SER A 101 3.42 0.30 8.96
C SER A 101 2.06 0.35 8.27
N ALA A 102 1.38 1.48 8.38
CA ALA A 102 0.19 1.82 7.60
C ALA A 102 0.37 3.22 7.01
N PHE A 103 0.52 3.33 5.69
CA PHE A 103 0.75 4.62 5.01
C PHE A 103 -0.32 4.89 3.95
N SER A 104 -0.54 6.18 3.64
CA SER A 104 -1.45 6.64 2.59
C SER A 104 -2.85 6.03 2.76
N CYS A 105 -3.33 5.26 1.78
CA CYS A 105 -4.64 4.60 1.84
C CYS A 105 -4.83 3.75 3.11
N ALA A 106 -3.79 3.09 3.62
CA ALA A 106 -3.85 2.32 4.87
C ALA A 106 -4.02 3.22 6.10
N THR A 107 -3.41 4.42 6.11
CA THR A 107 -3.68 5.44 7.12
C THR A 107 -5.14 5.89 7.06
N SER A 108 -5.70 6.10 5.87
CA SER A 108 -7.12 6.45 5.73
C SER A 108 -8.02 5.40 6.36
N VAL A 109 -7.73 4.11 6.15
CA VAL A 109 -8.47 3.01 6.81
C VAL A 109 -8.36 3.10 8.33
N ALA A 110 -7.16 3.31 8.87
CA ALA A 110 -6.94 3.48 10.31
C ALA A 110 -7.69 4.69 10.89
N VAL A 111 -7.71 5.81 10.17
CA VAL A 111 -8.40 7.05 10.56
C VAL A 111 -9.92 6.87 10.60
N GLY A 112 -10.48 6.02 9.75
CA GLY A 112 -11.90 5.66 9.74
C GLY A 112 -12.33 4.68 10.83
N ALA A 113 -11.41 4.17 11.63
CA ALA A 113 -11.69 3.23 12.70
C ALA A 113 -12.07 3.93 14.02
N ASP A 114 -12.97 3.30 14.78
CA ASP A 114 -13.37 3.76 16.11
C ASP A 114 -12.19 3.68 17.12
N GLU A 115 -11.21 2.82 16.85
CA GLU A 115 -10.03 2.59 17.67
C GLU A 115 -8.83 2.17 16.80
N ILE A 116 -7.64 2.69 17.12
CA ILE A 116 -6.38 2.27 16.48
C ILE A 116 -5.49 1.64 17.57
N VAL A 117 -5.20 0.35 17.44
CA VAL A 117 -4.29 -0.34 18.36
C VAL A 117 -2.91 -0.42 17.72
N MET A 118 -1.93 0.22 18.34
CA MET A 118 -0.59 0.33 17.75
C MET A 118 0.44 -0.43 18.59
N SER A 119 1.28 -1.21 17.91
CA SER A 119 2.49 -1.77 18.51
C SER A 119 3.51 -0.67 18.84
N LYS A 120 4.61 -1.02 19.50
CA LYS A 120 5.72 -0.08 19.75
C LYS A 120 6.37 0.45 18.45
N LEU A 121 6.35 -0.34 17.38
CA LEU A 121 6.82 0.03 16.05
C LEU A 121 5.69 0.53 15.13
N GLY A 122 4.44 0.39 15.57
CA GLY A 122 3.26 0.86 14.85
C GLY A 122 3.41 2.33 14.46
N THR A 123 3.22 2.57 13.17
CA THR A 123 3.40 3.86 12.53
C THR A 123 2.28 4.11 11.53
N LEU A 124 1.73 5.32 11.57
CA LEU A 124 0.89 5.86 10.52
C LEU A 124 1.70 6.80 9.62
N GLY A 125 1.37 6.82 8.33
CA GLY A 125 1.98 7.74 7.36
C GLY A 125 1.05 8.86 6.90
N PRO A 126 1.55 9.82 6.11
CA PRO A 126 0.71 10.84 5.47
C PRO A 126 -0.36 10.24 4.56
N ILE A 127 -1.49 10.95 4.45
CA ILE A 127 -2.53 10.70 3.45
C ILE A 127 -2.27 11.67 2.27
N ASP A 128 -1.10 11.57 1.62
CA ASP A 128 -0.78 12.45 0.47
C ASP A 128 -1.34 11.88 -0.85
N PRO A 129 -2.17 12.64 -1.58
CA PRO A 129 -2.50 12.31 -2.96
C PRO A 129 -1.30 12.53 -3.90
N LYS A 130 -0.73 11.43 -4.40
CA LYS A 130 0.16 11.49 -5.57
C LYS A 130 -0.66 11.50 -6.85
N VAL A 131 -0.30 12.40 -7.77
CA VAL A 131 -0.98 12.52 -9.06
C VAL A 131 -0.07 12.04 -10.18
N SER A 132 -0.54 11.07 -10.97
CA SER A 132 0.10 10.63 -12.20
C SER A 132 -0.97 10.41 -13.27
N ASN A 133 -1.14 11.36 -14.17
CA ASN A 133 -2.11 11.29 -15.26
C ASN A 133 -1.54 11.92 -16.56
N GLU A 134 -2.32 11.93 -17.63
CA GLU A 134 -1.95 12.49 -18.95
C GLU A 134 -1.56 13.98 -18.94
N PHE A 135 -1.97 14.71 -17.90
CA PHE A 135 -1.66 16.12 -17.70
C PHE A 135 -0.32 16.34 -16.98
N ASN A 136 0.35 15.29 -16.51
CA ASN A 136 1.67 15.39 -15.87
C ASN A 136 2.83 15.60 -16.87
N PRO A 137 3.92 16.28 -16.52
CA PRO A 137 5.08 16.41 -17.40
C PRO A 137 5.58 15.04 -17.86
N GLU A 138 5.99 14.93 -19.13
CA GLU A 138 6.52 13.69 -19.69
C GLU A 138 8.05 13.77 -19.81
N ARG A 139 8.74 12.69 -19.45
CA ARG A 139 10.17 12.52 -19.71
C ARG A 139 10.43 11.12 -20.25
N ASN A 140 11.02 11.04 -21.43
CA ASN A 140 11.36 9.78 -22.11
C ASN A 140 10.15 8.82 -22.29
N GLY A 141 8.96 9.33 -22.62
CA GLY A 141 7.77 8.49 -22.80
C GLY A 141 7.02 8.14 -21.51
N ALA A 142 7.53 8.55 -20.34
CA ALA A 142 6.91 8.29 -19.04
C ALA A 142 6.39 9.58 -18.39
N GLN A 143 5.17 9.50 -17.86
CA GLN A 143 4.58 10.57 -17.06
C GLN A 143 5.35 10.70 -15.74
N ILE A 144 5.79 11.91 -15.40
CA ILE A 144 6.43 12.22 -14.13
C ILE A 144 5.34 12.46 -13.09
N PRO A 145 5.22 11.64 -12.03
CA PRO A 145 4.25 11.88 -10.97
C PRO A 145 4.54 13.22 -10.29
N ILE A 146 3.49 13.95 -9.96
CA ILE A 146 3.55 15.19 -9.20
C ILE A 146 3.00 14.91 -7.81
N SER A 147 3.78 15.24 -6.77
CA SER A 147 3.26 15.29 -5.40
C SER A 147 2.62 16.65 -5.15
N VAL A 148 1.45 16.62 -4.52
CA VAL A 148 0.77 17.83 -4.02
C VAL A 148 1.63 18.51 -2.95
N GLU A 149 2.27 17.71 -2.09
CA GLU A 149 3.18 18.19 -1.05
C GLU A 149 4.35 18.98 -1.64
N ASP A 150 4.99 18.49 -2.71
CA ASP A 150 6.13 19.19 -3.33
C ASP A 150 5.71 20.57 -3.90
N ILE A 151 4.50 20.67 -4.47
CA ILE A 151 3.94 21.96 -4.92
C ILE A 151 3.74 22.88 -3.71
N GLY A 152 3.12 22.38 -2.64
CA GLY A 152 2.91 23.14 -1.41
C GLY A 152 4.21 23.59 -0.77
N GLY A 153 5.20 22.70 -0.68
CA GLY A 153 6.53 22.95 -0.16
C GLY A 153 7.28 24.02 -0.95
N TYR A 154 7.19 23.99 -2.28
CA TYR A 154 7.74 25.06 -3.11
C TYR A 154 7.08 26.41 -2.82
N ILE A 155 5.75 26.47 -2.73
CA ILE A 155 5.04 27.72 -2.40
C ILE A 155 5.42 28.23 -1.00
N SER A 156 5.51 27.33 0.00
CA SER A 156 5.89 27.68 1.38
C SER A 156 7.33 28.17 1.47
N LEU A 157 8.29 27.49 0.81
CA LEU A 157 9.68 27.93 0.71
C LEU A 157 9.77 29.38 0.23
N LEU A 158 9.01 29.71 -0.81
CA LEU A 158 9.00 31.03 -1.40
C LEU A 158 8.44 32.08 -0.43
N LYS A 159 7.29 31.79 0.20
CA LYS A 159 6.68 32.69 1.20
C LYS A 159 7.61 32.94 2.39
N ASP A 160 8.22 31.89 2.94
CA ASP A 160 8.99 31.95 4.18
C ASP A 160 10.39 32.55 4.00
N LYS A 161 11.06 32.27 2.87
CA LYS A 161 12.43 32.73 2.63
C LYS A 161 12.52 34.07 1.91
N PHE A 162 11.45 34.49 1.22
CA PHE A 162 11.49 35.68 0.36
C PHE A 162 10.46 36.77 0.73
N ASP A 163 9.89 36.76 1.96
CA ASP A 163 8.88 37.73 2.50
C ASP A 163 7.89 38.20 1.43
N MET A 164 7.18 37.23 0.86
CA MET A 164 6.36 37.46 -0.32
C MET A 164 5.05 38.17 0.03
N ARG A 165 5.05 39.49 -0.08
CA ARG A 165 3.84 40.33 -0.03
C ARG A 165 3.51 41.00 -1.36
N ASP A 166 4.25 40.64 -2.42
CA ASP A 166 4.14 41.25 -3.74
C ASP A 166 3.31 40.37 -4.70
N GLU A 167 2.17 40.89 -5.15
CA GLU A 167 1.28 40.26 -6.12
C GLU A 167 1.95 40.02 -7.49
N GLU A 168 2.95 40.85 -7.85
CA GLU A 168 3.67 40.73 -9.11
C GLU A 168 4.58 39.48 -9.11
N LEU A 169 5.22 39.20 -7.98
CA LEU A 169 6.05 38.00 -7.81
C LEU A 169 5.21 36.72 -7.79
N LEU A 170 4.04 36.74 -7.14
CA LEU A 170 3.09 35.61 -7.16
C LEU A 170 2.64 35.28 -8.58
N SER A 171 2.33 36.30 -9.37
CA SER A 171 1.95 36.15 -10.78
C SER A 171 3.09 35.51 -11.60
N LYS A 172 4.33 35.96 -11.39
CA LYS A 172 5.51 35.41 -12.05
C LYS A 172 5.79 33.95 -11.64
N LEU A 173 5.58 33.61 -10.38
CA LEU A 173 5.75 32.24 -9.88
C LEU A 173 4.66 31.30 -10.42
N ALA A 174 3.42 31.76 -10.46
CA ALA A 174 2.32 31.03 -11.08
C ALA A 174 2.60 30.79 -12.57
N GLU A 175 3.19 31.77 -13.26
CA GLU A 175 3.62 31.63 -14.65
C GLU A 175 4.73 30.57 -14.81
N ILE A 176 5.79 30.61 -13.97
CA ILE A 176 6.89 29.64 -14.01
C ILE A 176 6.39 28.21 -13.72
N LEU A 177 5.64 28.04 -12.62
CA LEU A 177 5.05 26.74 -12.27
C LEU A 177 4.14 26.21 -13.37
N SER A 178 3.32 27.08 -13.97
CA SER A 178 2.42 26.69 -15.06
C SER A 178 3.17 26.27 -16.33
N LYS A 179 4.37 26.82 -16.60
CA LYS A 179 5.20 26.40 -17.74
C LYS A 179 5.78 25.00 -17.54
N ASP A 180 6.25 24.69 -16.34
CA ASP A 180 6.94 23.43 -16.05
C ASP A 180 5.98 22.28 -15.72
N VAL A 181 4.94 22.55 -14.91
CA VAL A 181 4.01 21.53 -14.39
C VAL A 181 2.74 21.42 -15.23
N ARG A 182 2.41 22.47 -16.00
CA ARG A 182 1.17 22.64 -16.81
C ARG A 182 -0.08 22.94 -15.96
N PRO A 183 -0.95 23.88 -16.37
CA PRO A 183 -2.15 24.25 -15.60
C PRO A 183 -3.11 23.10 -15.28
N LEU A 184 -3.30 22.17 -16.23
CA LEU A 184 -4.20 21.01 -16.02
C LEU A 184 -3.67 20.06 -14.95
N ALA A 185 -2.35 19.89 -14.83
CA ALA A 185 -1.73 19.06 -13.81
C ALA A 185 -1.84 19.72 -12.43
N LEU A 186 -1.59 21.04 -12.34
CA LEU A 186 -1.79 21.82 -11.12
C LEU A 186 -3.24 21.78 -10.64
N GLY A 187 -4.20 21.97 -11.55
CA GLY A 187 -5.62 21.85 -11.24
C GLY A 187 -6.00 20.43 -10.80
N ASN A 188 -5.40 19.38 -11.38
CA ASN A 188 -5.62 18.01 -10.95
C ASN A 188 -5.05 17.76 -9.54
N ALA A 189 -3.82 18.17 -9.29
CA ALA A 189 -3.15 18.10 -7.99
C ALA A 189 -4.01 18.76 -6.90
N TYR A 190 -4.51 19.97 -7.14
CA TYR A 190 -5.39 20.67 -6.20
C TYR A 190 -6.72 19.93 -5.98
N ARG A 191 -7.34 19.36 -7.01
CA ARG A 191 -8.56 18.56 -6.83
C ARG A 191 -8.32 17.31 -5.99
N GLN A 192 -7.19 16.63 -6.19
CA GLN A 192 -6.85 15.43 -5.43
C GLN A 192 -6.54 15.77 -3.97
N TYR A 193 -5.90 16.91 -3.73
CA TYR A 193 -5.73 17.50 -2.40
C TYR A 193 -7.07 17.71 -1.68
N ILE A 194 -8.00 18.42 -2.33
CA ILE A 194 -9.33 18.68 -1.74
C ILE A 194 -10.08 17.37 -1.48
N LYS A 195 -10.03 16.42 -2.42
CA LYS A 195 -10.63 15.10 -2.26
C LYS A 195 -10.03 14.35 -1.06
N ALA A 196 -8.71 14.32 -0.90
CA ALA A 196 -8.06 13.65 0.24
C ALA A 196 -8.51 14.23 1.59
N ARG A 197 -8.65 15.55 1.67
CA ARG A 197 -9.20 16.22 2.87
C ARG A 197 -10.66 15.85 3.14
N GLU A 198 -11.48 15.85 2.10
CA GLU A 198 -12.90 15.50 2.21
C GLU A 198 -13.09 14.04 2.63
N ASP A 199 -12.34 13.13 2.02
CA ASP A 199 -12.37 11.70 2.36
C ASP A 199 -11.91 11.48 3.81
N ALA A 200 -10.80 12.10 4.23
CA ALA A 200 -10.31 12.02 5.61
C ALA A 200 -11.33 12.57 6.63
N ARG A 201 -12.00 13.68 6.30
CA ARG A 201 -13.07 14.23 7.13
C ARG A 201 -14.22 13.25 7.28
N LYS A 202 -14.75 12.74 6.16
CA LYS A 202 -15.85 11.79 6.18
C LYS A 202 -15.50 10.56 7.00
N LEU A 203 -14.26 10.06 6.91
CA LEU A 203 -13.79 8.91 7.69
C LEU A 203 -13.80 9.18 9.19
N LEU A 204 -13.32 10.35 9.62
CA LEU A 204 -13.35 10.75 11.02
C LEU A 204 -14.78 10.92 11.53
N GLU A 205 -15.67 11.51 10.73
CA GLU A 205 -17.07 11.74 11.07
C GLU A 205 -17.91 10.45 11.18
N LEU A 206 -17.37 9.29 10.78
CA LEU A 206 -18.00 7.99 11.04
C LEU A 206 -18.01 7.64 12.54
N HIS A 207 -17.11 8.21 13.34
CA HIS A 207 -16.93 7.87 14.77
C HIS A 207 -16.65 9.07 15.68
N MET A 208 -16.54 10.27 15.11
CA MET A 208 -16.37 11.54 15.83
C MET A 208 -17.55 12.46 15.55
N ASP A 209 -17.94 13.24 16.55
CA ASP A 209 -19.06 14.16 16.41
C ASP A 209 -18.62 15.43 15.63
N PRO A 210 -19.22 15.74 14.46
CA PRO A 210 -18.77 16.85 13.63
C PRO A 210 -18.87 18.23 14.29
N ILE A 211 -19.66 18.37 15.36
CA ILE A 211 -19.87 19.62 16.09
C ILE A 211 -18.91 19.69 17.28
N ASN A 212 -18.91 18.66 18.13
CA ASN A 212 -18.14 18.64 19.37
C ASN A 212 -16.65 18.39 19.13
N ASP A 213 -16.31 17.55 18.14
CA ASP A 213 -14.93 17.17 17.84
C ASP A 213 -14.31 17.98 16.69
N ARG A 214 -14.99 19.00 16.18
CA ARG A 214 -14.59 19.78 14.99
C ARG A 214 -13.12 20.19 14.99
N ASN A 215 -12.64 20.79 16.08
CA ASN A 215 -11.25 21.26 16.18
C ASN A 215 -10.24 20.10 16.13
N THR A 216 -10.59 18.95 16.71
CA THR A 216 -9.77 17.74 16.67
C THR A 216 -9.74 17.17 15.26
N ILE A 217 -10.90 17.07 14.61
CA ILE A 217 -11.02 16.62 13.20
C ILE A 217 -10.15 17.51 12.30
N ASP A 218 -10.31 18.83 12.40
CA ASP A 218 -9.57 19.80 11.59
C ASP A 218 -8.05 19.67 11.81
N ARG A 219 -7.60 19.50 13.07
CA ARG A 219 -6.19 19.29 13.41
C ARG A 219 -5.63 17.98 12.85
N ILE A 220 -6.39 16.88 12.92
CA ILE A 220 -5.97 15.59 12.38
C ILE A 220 -5.79 15.69 10.86
N ILE A 221 -6.75 16.27 10.15
CA ILE A 221 -6.69 16.42 8.69
C ILE A 221 -5.53 17.33 8.29
N GLU A 222 -5.40 18.49 8.93
CA GLU A 222 -4.30 19.42 8.65
C GLU A 222 -2.94 18.74 8.88
N THR A 223 -2.82 17.93 9.94
CA THR A 223 -1.58 17.21 10.18
C THR A 223 -1.32 16.15 9.13
N LEU A 224 -2.22 15.17 8.98
CA LEU A 224 -1.99 13.98 8.16
C LEU A 224 -2.01 14.24 6.65
N VAL A 225 -2.64 15.33 6.19
CA VAL A 225 -2.76 15.69 4.77
C VAL A 225 -1.83 16.85 4.38
N GLU A 226 -1.51 17.79 5.29
CA GLU A 226 -0.79 19.04 4.92
C GLU A 226 0.59 19.20 5.56
N LYS A 227 0.74 18.86 6.84
CA LYS A 227 1.92 19.29 7.64
C LYS A 227 3.03 18.26 7.77
N LEU A 228 2.81 17.03 7.33
CA LEU A 228 3.88 16.04 7.32
C LEU A 228 4.83 16.39 6.16
N TYR A 229 5.89 17.13 6.48
CA TYR A 229 6.94 17.65 5.56
C TYR A 229 7.78 16.57 4.84
N SER A 230 7.31 15.32 4.87
CA SER A 230 7.85 14.21 4.11
C SER A 230 6.79 13.13 3.97
N HIS A 231 6.64 12.61 2.76
CA HIS A 231 6.03 11.30 2.44
C HIS A 231 6.46 10.15 3.34
N SER A 232 7.67 10.24 3.90
CA SER A 232 8.26 9.24 4.78
C SER A 232 8.17 9.66 6.25
N HIS A 233 7.34 10.64 6.61
CA HIS A 233 7.13 10.97 8.02
C HIS A 233 6.42 9.81 8.73
N HIS A 234 7.00 9.40 9.86
CA HIS A 234 6.50 8.29 10.65
C HIS A 234 5.74 8.85 11.86
N VAL A 235 4.40 8.88 11.79
CA VAL A 235 3.55 9.24 12.93
C VAL A 235 3.48 8.03 13.87
N ASN A 236 4.32 8.05 14.91
CA ASN A 236 4.34 6.99 15.92
C ASN A 236 3.09 7.05 16.84
N ARG A 237 2.85 5.99 17.61
CA ARG A 237 1.67 5.88 18.49
C ARG A 237 1.49 7.02 19.50
N LYS A 238 2.56 7.66 19.99
CA LYS A 238 2.45 8.79 20.92
C LYS A 238 2.01 10.05 20.18
N GLU A 239 2.59 10.29 19.00
CA GLU A 239 2.21 11.40 18.13
C GLU A 239 0.76 11.25 17.68
N ALA A 240 0.37 10.08 17.17
CA ALA A 240 -1.00 9.78 16.76
C ALA A 240 -2.02 10.06 17.90
N LYS A 241 -1.72 9.62 19.12
CA LYS A 241 -2.55 9.89 20.30
C LYS A 241 -2.62 11.39 20.63
N ASN A 242 -1.50 12.11 20.56
CA ASN A 242 -1.46 13.56 20.79
C ASN A 242 -2.22 14.37 19.73
N LEU A 243 -2.31 13.87 18.48
CA LEU A 243 -3.14 14.46 17.43
C LEU A 243 -4.64 14.35 17.73
N GLY A 244 -5.04 13.44 18.60
CA GLY A 244 -6.43 13.20 18.99
C GLY A 244 -7.05 11.94 18.38
N LEU A 245 -6.24 11.10 17.70
CA LEU A 245 -6.70 9.77 17.29
C LEU A 245 -6.92 8.90 18.53
N LYS A 246 -7.94 8.02 18.48
CA LYS A 246 -8.29 7.07 19.55
C LYS A 246 -7.31 5.90 19.59
N VAL A 247 -6.08 6.16 20.04
CA VAL A 247 -4.99 5.18 20.08
C VAL A 247 -4.91 4.44 21.41
N GLN A 248 -4.93 3.10 21.33
CA GLN A 248 -4.56 2.20 22.43
C GLN A 248 -3.22 1.53 22.17
N TYR A 249 -2.52 1.15 23.24
CA TYR A 249 -1.24 0.48 23.11
C TYR A 249 -1.42 -1.04 23.15
N SER A 250 -0.84 -1.75 22.18
CA SER A 250 -1.01 -3.21 22.07
C SER A 250 -0.68 -3.98 23.36
N GLU A 251 0.30 -3.52 24.14
CA GLU A 251 0.71 -4.18 25.39
C GLU A 251 -0.31 -4.08 26.54
N GLU A 252 -1.34 -3.23 26.39
CA GLU A 252 -2.44 -3.09 27.35
C GLU A 252 -3.43 -4.25 27.24
N PHE A 253 -3.45 -4.97 26.11
CA PHE A 253 -4.30 -6.15 25.87
C PHE A 253 -3.49 -7.42 26.11
N LYS A 254 -3.71 -8.04 27.27
CA LYS A 254 -3.03 -9.27 27.68
C LYS A 254 -3.87 -10.07 28.66
N ASP A 255 -3.65 -11.37 28.67
CA ASP A 255 -4.09 -12.27 29.73
C ASP A 255 -2.88 -12.96 30.38
N GLU A 256 -3.10 -14.06 31.09
CA GLU A 256 -2.03 -14.81 31.76
C GLU A 256 -1.04 -15.48 30.78
N ASN A 257 -1.49 -15.80 29.57
CA ASN A 257 -0.76 -16.61 28.59
C ASN A 257 -0.31 -15.80 27.38
N ASP A 258 -1.12 -14.85 26.94
CA ASP A 258 -0.96 -14.15 25.67
C ASP A 258 -0.86 -12.63 25.85
N ASN A 259 -0.06 -12.00 24.99
CA ASN A 259 0.10 -10.55 24.91
C ASN A 259 -0.11 -10.13 23.46
N LEU A 260 -1.04 -9.20 23.22
CA LEU A 260 -1.38 -8.77 21.87
C LEU A 260 -0.18 -8.18 21.12
N SER A 261 0.72 -7.47 21.80
CA SER A 261 1.93 -6.91 21.19
C SER A 261 2.82 -8.01 20.59
N ASN A 262 2.97 -9.13 21.30
CA ASN A 262 3.76 -10.27 20.83
C ASN A 262 3.05 -10.98 19.68
N LEU A 263 1.75 -11.27 19.82
CA LEU A 263 0.97 -11.94 18.77
C LEU A 263 0.96 -11.14 17.46
N MET A 264 0.75 -9.82 17.55
CA MET A 264 0.79 -8.93 16.38
C MET A 264 2.17 -8.92 15.72
N TRP A 265 3.24 -8.97 16.52
CA TRP A 265 4.61 -8.97 16.01
C TRP A 265 5.00 -10.29 15.37
N ASP A 266 4.66 -11.41 16.01
CA ASP A 266 4.93 -12.76 15.50
C ASP A 266 4.18 -12.99 14.18
N LEU A 267 2.91 -12.58 14.10
CA LEU A 267 2.13 -12.63 12.87
C LEU A 267 2.71 -11.75 11.76
N TYR A 268 3.19 -10.55 12.11
CA TYR A 268 3.87 -9.68 11.14
C TYR A 268 5.16 -10.30 10.62
N LEU A 269 6.01 -10.84 11.50
CA LEU A 269 7.29 -11.48 11.12
C LEU A 269 7.07 -12.67 10.19
N ASP A 270 5.99 -13.42 10.38
CA ASP A 270 5.62 -14.49 9.48
C ASP A 270 5.30 -13.99 8.06
N TYR A 271 4.42 -12.99 7.95
CA TYR A 271 4.13 -12.37 6.65
C TYR A 271 5.36 -11.68 6.04
N GLU A 272 6.24 -11.10 6.86
CA GLU A 272 7.49 -10.50 6.41
C GLU A 272 8.39 -11.53 5.72
N ALA A 273 8.51 -12.73 6.31
CA ALA A 273 9.28 -13.82 5.76
C ALA A 273 8.64 -14.41 4.50
N GLU A 274 7.33 -14.63 4.53
CA GLU A 274 6.55 -15.16 3.40
C GLU A 274 6.62 -14.23 2.17
N LEU A 275 6.39 -12.93 2.37
CA LEU A 275 6.46 -11.91 1.31
C LEU A 275 7.89 -11.45 1.01
N GLN A 276 8.87 -11.88 1.80
CA GLN A 276 10.30 -11.61 1.64
C GLN A 276 10.60 -10.10 1.59
N LEU A 277 9.98 -9.33 2.49
CA LEU A 277 9.97 -7.86 2.43
C LEU A 277 11.38 -7.24 2.56
N SER A 278 12.30 -7.94 3.23
CA SER A 278 13.67 -7.47 3.49
C SER A 278 14.63 -7.62 2.31
N ARG A 279 14.22 -8.25 1.20
CA ARG A 279 15.08 -8.46 0.02
C ARG A 279 14.43 -7.97 -1.27
N PRO A 280 15.14 -7.21 -2.13
CA PRO A 280 14.64 -6.86 -3.45
C PRO A 280 14.22 -8.11 -4.24
N TYR A 281 13.13 -7.99 -4.98
CA TYR A 281 12.75 -8.99 -5.96
C TYR A 281 13.71 -8.94 -7.15
N VAL A 282 14.16 -10.12 -7.56
CA VAL A 282 14.98 -10.36 -8.74
C VAL A 282 14.32 -11.51 -9.48
N ASP A 283 14.22 -11.41 -10.80
CA ASP A 283 13.69 -12.49 -11.61
C ASP A 283 14.59 -13.72 -11.47
N GLU A 284 13.99 -14.86 -11.13
CA GLU A 284 14.63 -16.15 -10.98
C GLU A 284 13.90 -17.18 -11.85
N LEU A 285 14.64 -17.97 -12.62
CA LEU A 285 14.04 -19.04 -13.42
C LEU A 285 13.48 -20.12 -12.49
N PRO A 286 12.30 -20.71 -12.79
CA PRO A 286 11.76 -21.79 -11.99
C PRO A 286 12.71 -22.99 -11.98
N GLU A 287 12.76 -23.71 -10.85
CA GLU A 287 13.59 -24.90 -10.72
C GLU A 287 13.02 -26.09 -11.52
N GLY A 288 13.92 -26.92 -12.06
CA GLY A 288 13.57 -28.17 -12.74
C GLY A 288 12.88 -27.96 -14.09
N THR A 289 11.80 -28.70 -14.34
CA THR A 289 11.03 -28.65 -15.60
C THR A 289 9.88 -27.65 -15.56
N ASN A 290 9.69 -26.95 -14.44
CA ASN A 290 8.61 -25.98 -14.32
C ASN A 290 8.91 -24.75 -15.18
N THR A 291 7.89 -24.27 -15.88
CA THR A 291 7.95 -23.00 -16.61
C THR A 291 7.30 -21.87 -15.84
N LYS A 292 6.69 -22.16 -14.68
CA LYS A 292 5.91 -21.20 -13.90
C LYS A 292 6.43 -21.04 -12.48
N CYS A 293 6.38 -19.82 -11.97
CA CYS A 293 6.57 -19.51 -10.55
C CYS A 293 5.48 -18.57 -10.05
N GLU A 294 5.06 -18.77 -8.80
CA GLU A 294 4.06 -17.93 -8.12
C GLU A 294 4.76 -17.03 -7.11
N ILE A 295 4.48 -15.73 -7.17
CA ILE A 295 5.01 -14.74 -6.25
C ILE A 295 3.84 -14.17 -5.44
N PRO A 296 3.72 -14.49 -4.14
CA PRO A 296 2.70 -13.89 -3.29
C PRO A 296 3.00 -12.41 -3.05
N THR A 297 1.97 -11.59 -3.09
CA THR A 297 2.10 -10.12 -3.00
C THR A 297 1.08 -9.46 -2.08
N LYS A 298 -0.05 -10.11 -1.80
CA LYS A 298 -1.00 -9.69 -0.77
C LYS A 298 -1.56 -10.90 -0.05
N TYR A 299 -1.85 -10.73 1.23
CA TYR A 299 -2.64 -11.68 2.01
C TYR A 299 -3.86 -10.95 2.58
N ILE A 300 -5.03 -11.57 2.43
CA ILE A 300 -6.23 -11.28 3.22
C ILE A 300 -6.59 -12.59 3.91
N GLU A 301 -6.50 -12.64 5.24
CA GLU A 301 -6.79 -13.86 5.99
C GLU A 301 -7.73 -13.59 7.16
N SER A 302 -8.55 -14.57 7.49
CA SER A 302 -9.35 -14.62 8.71
C SER A 302 -9.38 -16.06 9.20
N VAL A 303 -9.95 -16.32 10.38
CA VAL A 303 -10.03 -17.69 10.92
C VAL A 303 -10.73 -18.70 9.99
N ASN A 304 -11.56 -18.21 9.06
CA ASN A 304 -12.36 -19.04 8.16
C ASN A 304 -11.75 -19.21 6.77
N ASN A 305 -10.86 -18.31 6.35
CA ASN A 305 -10.45 -18.19 4.95
C ASN A 305 -9.03 -17.65 4.82
N SER A 306 -8.29 -18.12 3.81
CA SER A 306 -7.09 -17.45 3.31
C SER A 306 -7.29 -17.04 1.84
N SER A 307 -6.95 -15.80 1.51
CA SER A 307 -6.87 -15.28 0.14
C SER A 307 -5.45 -14.73 -0.07
N VAL A 308 -4.78 -15.21 -1.11
CA VAL A 308 -3.43 -14.78 -1.50
C VAL A 308 -3.47 -14.18 -2.89
N PHE A 309 -3.03 -12.94 -3.05
CA PHE A 309 -2.86 -12.32 -4.37
C PHE A 309 -1.50 -12.68 -4.92
N VAL A 310 -1.48 -13.32 -6.09
CA VAL A 310 -0.30 -13.93 -6.68
C VAL A 310 -0.01 -13.27 -8.03
N ILE A 311 1.27 -12.98 -8.27
CA ILE A 311 1.81 -12.77 -9.62
C ILE A 311 2.35 -14.12 -10.09
N GLU A 312 1.67 -14.77 -11.02
CA GLU A 312 2.18 -15.96 -11.70
C GLU A 312 3.04 -15.51 -12.88
N GLN A 313 4.32 -15.88 -12.85
CA GLN A 313 5.22 -15.67 -13.98
C GLN A 313 5.39 -16.96 -14.77
N GLU A 314 5.19 -16.90 -16.08
CA GLU A 314 5.49 -17.98 -17.01
C GLU A 314 6.72 -17.61 -17.86
N TRP A 315 7.70 -18.50 -17.87
CA TRP A 315 9.00 -18.36 -18.53
C TRP A 315 9.08 -19.33 -19.71
N ILE A 316 9.02 -18.76 -20.93
CA ILE A 316 9.08 -19.54 -22.16
C ILE A 316 10.43 -19.32 -22.82
N ASN A 317 11.27 -20.36 -22.83
CA ASN A 317 12.54 -20.33 -23.56
C ASN A 317 12.28 -20.21 -25.06
N LYS A 318 12.85 -19.20 -25.71
CA LYS A 318 12.69 -18.96 -27.14
C LYS A 318 13.79 -19.57 -28.02
N GLY A 319 14.82 -20.16 -27.42
CA GLY A 319 15.83 -20.94 -28.15
C GLY A 319 16.74 -20.10 -29.04
N PHE A 320 17.32 -19.01 -28.50
CA PHE A 320 18.27 -18.17 -29.23
C PHE A 320 19.71 -18.66 -29.11
N GLN A 321 20.56 -18.24 -30.06
CA GLN A 321 21.99 -18.57 -30.05
C GLN A 321 22.71 -17.98 -28.83
N GLU A 322 23.78 -18.67 -28.41
CA GLU A 322 24.62 -18.23 -27.30
C GLU A 322 25.23 -16.85 -27.57
N GLY A 323 25.12 -15.94 -26.60
CA GLY A 323 25.58 -14.55 -26.73
C GLY A 323 24.53 -13.57 -27.29
N ALA A 324 23.29 -14.03 -27.54
CA ALA A 324 22.18 -13.15 -27.92
C ALA A 324 21.86 -12.12 -26.83
N LYS A 325 21.50 -10.89 -27.21
CA LYS A 325 21.16 -9.78 -26.30
C LYS A 325 19.83 -9.14 -26.66
N VAL A 326 19.07 -8.74 -25.64
CA VAL A 326 17.84 -7.95 -25.86
C VAL A 326 18.22 -6.49 -26.15
N SER A 327 17.65 -5.91 -27.20
CA SER A 327 17.85 -4.52 -27.61
C SER A 327 16.53 -3.89 -28.02
N ASN A 328 16.29 -2.63 -27.65
CA ASN A 328 15.09 -1.91 -28.08
C ASN A 328 15.27 -1.37 -29.50
N THR A 329 14.32 -1.69 -30.37
CA THR A 329 14.21 -1.14 -31.72
C THR A 329 13.07 -0.12 -31.77
N ASN A 330 13.00 0.66 -32.86
CA ASN A 330 11.89 1.61 -33.07
C ASN A 330 10.51 0.93 -33.10
N ASN A 331 10.43 -0.40 -33.27
CA ASN A 331 9.20 -1.19 -33.31
C ASN A 331 9.02 -2.13 -32.10
N GLY A 332 9.77 -1.93 -31.01
CA GLY A 332 9.71 -2.75 -29.80
C GLY A 332 10.97 -3.58 -29.56
N PRO A 333 10.96 -4.48 -28.57
CA PRO A 333 12.14 -5.25 -28.18
C PRO A 333 12.52 -6.27 -29.27
N GLY A 334 13.79 -6.26 -29.66
CA GLY A 334 14.39 -7.20 -30.59
C GLY A 334 15.51 -7.99 -29.90
N VAL A 335 15.86 -9.13 -30.50
CA VAL A 335 17.02 -9.92 -30.04
C VAL A 335 18.13 -9.77 -31.06
N PHE A 336 19.27 -9.26 -30.57
CA PHE A 336 20.51 -9.18 -31.31
C PHE A 336 21.26 -10.50 -31.18
N ILE A 337 21.58 -11.13 -32.31
CA ILE A 337 22.36 -12.35 -32.41
C ILE A 337 23.71 -12.00 -33.06
N PRO A 338 24.85 -12.22 -32.38
CA PRO A 338 26.16 -11.99 -32.97
C PRO A 338 26.36 -12.84 -34.25
N PRO A 339 26.98 -12.29 -35.31
CA PRO A 339 27.70 -11.01 -35.32
C PRO A 339 26.87 -9.78 -35.70
N SER A 340 25.62 -9.88 -36.14
CA SER A 340 24.88 -8.68 -36.61
C SER A 340 23.38 -8.84 -36.91
N THR A 341 22.74 -9.95 -36.53
CA THR A 341 21.33 -10.16 -36.89
C THR A 341 20.41 -9.68 -35.76
N LEU A 342 19.60 -8.65 -36.03
CA LEU A 342 18.56 -8.18 -35.13
C LEU A 342 17.21 -8.69 -35.61
N ILE A 343 16.55 -9.52 -34.79
CA ILE A 343 15.25 -10.09 -35.13
C ILE A 343 14.19 -9.43 -34.24
N PRO A 344 13.23 -8.67 -34.79
CA PRO A 344 12.08 -8.19 -34.04
C PRO A 344 11.20 -9.39 -33.68
N ILE A 345 10.79 -9.50 -32.42
CA ILE A 345 9.98 -10.62 -31.95
C ILE A 345 8.60 -10.10 -31.56
N PRO A 346 7.53 -10.53 -32.25
CA PRO A 346 6.18 -10.27 -31.79
C PRO A 346 5.89 -11.22 -30.63
N VAL A 347 6.12 -10.77 -29.39
CA VAL A 347 5.77 -11.51 -28.18
C VAL A 347 4.75 -10.77 -27.33
N ARG A 348 3.87 -11.53 -26.69
CA ARG A 348 3.00 -11.02 -25.63
C ARG A 348 3.72 -11.23 -24.32
N GLY A 349 4.51 -10.25 -23.88
CA GLY A 349 5.28 -10.33 -22.64
C GLY A 349 6.56 -9.50 -22.70
N GLN A 350 7.39 -9.63 -21.68
CA GLN A 350 8.70 -8.98 -21.60
C GLN A 350 9.80 -9.96 -22.01
N LEU A 351 10.72 -9.55 -22.88
CA LEU A 351 11.91 -10.34 -23.18
C LEU A 351 12.96 -10.12 -22.10
N VAL A 352 13.48 -11.23 -21.57
CA VAL A 352 14.50 -11.23 -20.50
C VAL A 352 15.63 -12.15 -20.92
N GLN A 353 16.88 -11.71 -20.71
CA GLN A 353 18.08 -12.54 -20.92
C GLN A 353 18.58 -13.08 -19.57
N MET A 354 18.67 -14.40 -19.46
CA MET A 354 19.21 -15.10 -18.27
C MET A 354 20.02 -16.31 -18.72
N ASN A 355 21.16 -16.57 -18.06
CA ASN A 355 22.03 -17.72 -18.35
C ASN A 355 22.38 -17.88 -19.85
N ASN A 356 22.70 -16.77 -20.53
CA ASN A 356 22.97 -16.69 -21.98
C ASN A 356 21.83 -17.13 -22.90
N LEU A 357 20.62 -17.35 -22.37
CA LEU A 357 19.40 -17.65 -23.10
C LEU A 357 18.43 -16.47 -23.02
N VAL A 358 17.48 -16.43 -23.95
CA VAL A 358 16.43 -15.41 -23.98
C VAL A 358 15.07 -16.07 -23.76
N TYR A 359 14.30 -15.48 -22.85
CA TYR A 359 13.00 -15.94 -22.42
C TYR A 359 11.94 -14.89 -22.74
N GLU A 360 10.74 -15.35 -23.10
CA GLU A 360 9.52 -14.56 -23.00
C GLU A 360 8.95 -14.76 -21.59
N LYS A 361 8.97 -13.69 -20.78
CA LYS A 361 8.33 -13.64 -19.47
C LYS A 361 6.91 -13.11 -19.63
N ARG A 362 5.93 -13.88 -19.18
CA ARG A 362 4.52 -13.48 -19.11
C ARG A 362 4.10 -13.42 -17.66
N GLU A 363 3.33 -12.39 -17.29
CA GLU A 363 2.84 -12.23 -15.93
C GLU A 363 1.31 -12.19 -15.96
N THR A 364 0.70 -12.95 -15.06
CA THR A 364 -0.73 -12.89 -14.78
C THR A 364 -0.95 -12.72 -13.29
N THR A 365 -2.01 -12.02 -12.90
CA THR A 365 -2.29 -11.74 -11.50
C THR A 365 -3.69 -12.20 -11.13
N TYR A 366 -3.83 -12.95 -10.03
CA TYR A 366 -5.12 -13.43 -9.55
C TYR A 366 -5.10 -13.65 -8.03
N TRP A 367 -6.30 -13.71 -7.46
CA TRP A 367 -6.50 -14.17 -6.09
C TRP A 367 -6.61 -15.70 -6.07
N LYS A 368 -5.84 -16.33 -5.18
CA LYS A 368 -5.87 -17.75 -4.87
C LYS A 368 -6.49 -17.90 -3.49
N SER A 369 -7.65 -18.53 -3.41
CA SER A 369 -8.24 -18.91 -2.12
C SER A 369 -7.66 -20.25 -1.70
N VAL A 370 -7.27 -20.34 -0.43
CA VAL A 370 -6.73 -21.56 0.19
C VAL A 370 -7.61 -21.97 1.36
#